data_AF-A0AAN0UDR2-F1
#
_entry.id   AF-A0AAN0UDR2-F1
#
_cell.length_a   1.000
_cell.length_b   1.000
_cell.length_c   1.000
_cell.angle_alpha   90.00
_cell.angle_beta   90.00
_cell.angle_gamma   90.00
#
_symmetry.space_group_name_H-M   'P 1'
#
loop_
_entity.id
_entity.type
_entity.pdbx_description
1 polymer ?
#
loop_
_entity_poly.entity_id
_entity_poly.type
_entity_poly.pdbx_seq_one_letter_code
_entity_poly.pdbx_strand_id
1 'polypeptide(L)'
;MSILGFAIFFIISYIVGSFVAKTEWKIRYLASISFISTFIIVWLGFLLLLYCKGRYIKFFMDGRISLNWRAVDLFFVAGMSSTLLTLLLVIVVWSIRNKVF
;
A
#
# COMPACT_ATOMS: atom_id res chain seq x y z
N MET A 1 3.59 -18.43 -4.60
CA MET A 1 4.38 -17.31 -4.03
C MET A 1 5.59 -17.94 -3.37
N SER A 2 6.82 -17.62 -3.80
CA SER A 2 8.02 -18.30 -3.29
C SER A 2 8.34 -17.87 -1.86
N ILE A 3 8.71 -18.82 -1.00
CA ILE A 3 9.19 -18.60 0.39
C ILE A 3 10.27 -17.51 0.46
N LEU A 4 11.10 -17.45 -0.58
CA LEU A 4 12.20 -16.50 -0.69
C LEU A 4 11.69 -15.06 -0.84
N GLY A 5 10.59 -14.85 -1.57
CA GLY A 5 9.95 -13.54 -1.69
C GLY A 5 9.30 -13.07 -0.38
N PHE A 6 8.78 -14.01 0.40
CA PHE A 6 8.22 -13.71 1.73
C PHE A 6 9.30 -13.28 2.72
N ALA A 7 10.46 -13.95 2.72
CA ALA A 7 11.59 -13.60 3.59
C ALA A 7 12.17 -12.22 3.25
N ILE A 8 12.35 -11.92 1.96
CA ILE A 8 12.83 -10.59 1.52
C ILE A 8 11.87 -9.48 1.95
N PHE A 9 10.55 -9.70 1.81
CA PHE A 9 9.55 -8.74 2.25
C PHE A 9 9.65 -8.43 3.75
N PHE A 10 9.81 -9.45 4.60
CA PHE A 10 9.99 -9.27 6.03
C PHE A 10 11.28 -8.53 6.39
N ILE A 11 12.39 -8.83 5.72
CA ILE A 11 13.68 -8.16 5.96
C ILE A 11 13.58 -6.66 5.63
N ILE A 12 13.01 -6.32 4.46
CA ILE A 12 12.81 -4.92 4.05
C ILE A 12 11.88 -4.20 5.03
N SER A 13 10.77 -4.84 5.41
CA SER A 13 9.83 -4.27 6.38
C SER A 13 10.49 -4.01 7.73
N TYR A 14 11.35 -4.91 8.19
CA TYR A 14 12.11 -4.75 9.42
C TYR A 14 13.14 -3.62 9.37
N ILE A 15 13.89 -3.49 8.26
CA ILE A 15 14.86 -2.40 8.06
C ILE A 15 14.14 -1.04 8.10
N VAL A 16 13.05 -0.91 7.36
CA VAL A 16 12.24 0.32 7.33
C VAL A 16 11.65 0.60 8.72
N GLY A 17 11.10 -0.41 9.38
CA GLY A 17 10.54 -0.29 10.72
C GLY A 17 11.58 0.14 11.76
N SER A 18 12.80 -0.40 11.69
CA SER A 18 13.92 -0.05 12.59
C SER A 18 14.40 1.38 12.36
N PHE A 19 14.51 1.82 11.11
CA PHE A 19 14.90 3.19 10.78
C PHE A 19 13.91 4.21 11.35
N VAL A 20 12.61 3.92 11.22
CA VAL A 20 11.54 4.77 11.72
C VAL A 20 11.43 4.74 13.24
N ALA A 21 11.65 3.58 13.86
CA ALA A 21 11.66 3.47 15.31
C ALA A 21 12.77 4.34 15.91
N LYS A 22 13.96 4.37 15.29
CA LYS A 22 15.09 5.21 15.70
C LYS A 22 14.86 6.71 15.53
N THR A 23 14.01 7.12 14.59
CA THR A 23 13.72 8.55 14.34
C THR A 23 12.62 9.10 15.26
N GLU A 24 12.02 8.30 16.14
CA GLU A 24 10.92 8.68 17.05
C GLU A 24 9.68 9.31 16.38
N TRP A 25 9.51 9.15 15.06
CA TRP A 25 8.37 9.73 14.35
C TRP A 25 7.05 9.25 14.94
N LYS A 26 6.07 10.15 15.10
CA LYS A 26 4.74 9.73 15.57
C LYS A 26 4.16 8.74 14.56
N ILE A 27 3.72 7.57 15.06
CA ILE A 27 3.16 6.47 14.26
C ILE A 27 2.02 6.98 13.35
N ARG A 28 1.26 7.99 13.81
CA ARG A 28 0.21 8.64 13.03
C ARG A 28 0.71 9.19 11.68
N TYR A 29 1.81 9.94 11.67
CA TYR A 29 2.33 10.52 10.42
C TYR A 29 2.91 9.45 9.51
N LEU A 30 3.58 8.47 10.09
CA LEU A 30 4.15 7.36 9.37
C LEU A 30 3.08 6.51 8.68
N ALA A 31 2.00 6.18 9.39
CA ALA A 31 0.89 5.42 8.85
C ALA A 31 0.23 6.18 7.69
N SER A 32 -0.04 7.47 7.83
CA SER A 32 -0.61 8.27 6.74
C SER A 32 0.30 8.35 5.53
N ILE A 33 1.60 8.57 5.70
CA ILE A 33 2.57 8.63 4.59
C ILE A 33 2.69 7.26 3.91
N SER A 34 2.80 6.18 4.69
CA SER A 34 2.87 4.81 4.18
C SER A 34 1.62 4.45 3.38
N PHE A 35 0.44 4.80 3.90
CA PHE A 35 -0.83 4.57 3.22
C PHE A 35 -0.90 5.33 1.88
N ILE A 36 -0.65 6.64 1.89
CA ILE A 36 -0.75 7.47 0.69
C ILE A 36 0.26 7.02 -0.36
N SER A 37 1.51 6.79 0.06
CA SER A 37 2.58 6.35 -0.85
C SER A 37 2.25 5.01 -1.50
N THR A 38 1.87 4.00 -0.71
CA THR A 38 1.50 2.70 -1.25
C THR A 38 0.25 2.74 -2.11
N PHE A 39 -0.76 3.51 -1.71
CA PHE A 39 -1.97 3.69 -2.49
C PHE A 39 -1.65 4.27 -3.87
N ILE A 40 -0.86 5.34 -3.95
CA ILE A 40 -0.45 5.96 -5.23
C ILE A 40 0.36 4.98 -6.09
N ILE A 41 1.32 4.26 -5.50
CA ILE A 41 2.15 3.30 -6.23
C ILE A 41 1.31 2.17 -6.81
N VAL A 42 0.45 1.54 -6.01
CA VAL A 42 -0.40 0.43 -6.45
C VAL A 42 -1.41 0.92 -7.48
N TRP A 43 -2.01 2.09 -7.25
CA TRP A 43 -2.94 2.72 -8.17
C TRP A 43 -2.31 2.94 -9.54
N LEU A 44 -1.16 3.63 -9.60
CA LEU A 44 -0.45 3.90 -10.84
C LEU A 44 0.02 2.62 -11.52
N GLY A 45 0.55 1.66 -10.75
CA GLY A 45 1.01 0.38 -11.27
C GLY A 45 -0.11 -0.40 -11.96
N PHE A 46 -1.27 -0.51 -11.33
CA PHE A 46 -2.43 -1.19 -11.93
C PHE A 46 -3.03 -0.41 -13.10
N LEU A 47 -3.04 0.92 -13.04
CA LEU A 47 -3.55 1.77 -14.12
C LEU A 47 -2.69 1.60 -15.39
N LEU A 48 -1.36 1.55 -15.24
CA LEU A 48 -0.43 1.21 -16.33
C LEU A 48 -0.68 -0.20 -16.89
N LEU A 49 -0.87 -1.18 -16.00
CA LEU A 49 -1.13 -2.58 -16.38
C LEU A 49 -2.44 -2.74 -17.15
N LEU A 50 -3.48 -1.98 -16.78
CA LEU A 50 -4.76 -1.93 -17.47
C LEU A 50 -4.64 -1.23 -18.81
N TYR A 51 -3.89 -0.13 -18.89
CA TYR A 51 -3.57 0.57 -20.13
C TYR A 51 -2.84 -0.33 -21.14
N CYS A 52 -1.77 -1.01 -20.73
CA CYS A 52 -1.03 -1.94 -21.59
C CYS A 52 -1.89 -3.10 -22.10
N LYS A 53 -2.92 -3.51 -21.35
CA LYS A 53 -3.88 -4.55 -21.77
C LYS A 53 -5.04 -4.01 -22.62
N GLY A 54 -5.02 -2.74 -23.02
CA GLY A 54 -6.12 -2.09 -23.76
C GLY A 54 -7.43 -2.02 -22.97
N ARG A 55 -7.38 -2.16 -21.63
CA ARG A 55 -8.57 -2.17 -20.77
C ARG A 55 -8.79 -0.79 -20.20
N TYR A 56 -9.68 -0.03 -20.86
CA TYR A 56 -10.04 1.31 -20.42
C TYR A 56 -10.79 1.30 -19.10
N ILE A 57 -10.37 2.20 -18.21
CA ILE A 57 -11.06 2.53 -16.96
C ILE A 57 -11.87 3.80 -17.23
N LYS A 58 -13.17 3.75 -16.97
CA LYS A 58 -14.06 4.92 -17.07
C LYS A 58 -14.45 5.33 -15.67
N PHE A 59 -14.09 6.56 -15.31
CA PHE A 59 -14.49 7.20 -14.05
C PHE A 59 -15.72 8.10 -14.27
N PHE A 60 -15.91 8.60 -15.48
CA PHE A 60 -17.00 9.48 -15.87
C PHE A 60 -17.68 8.95 -17.14
N MET A 61 -19.01 8.91 -17.14
CA MET A 61 -19.84 8.84 -18.35
C MET A 61 -20.86 9.97 -18.30
N ASP A 62 -20.98 10.72 -19.38
CA ASP A 62 -22.01 11.76 -19.58
C ASP A 62 -22.11 12.76 -18.42
N GLY A 63 -20.96 13.25 -17.94
CA GLY A 63 -20.89 14.24 -16.85
C GLY A 63 -21.26 13.71 -15.47
N ARG A 64 -21.57 12.40 -15.33
CA ARG A 64 -21.84 11.73 -14.05
C ARG A 64 -20.71 10.79 -13.68
N ILE A 65 -20.51 10.63 -12.37
CA ILE A 65 -19.62 9.60 -11.83
C ILE A 65 -20.26 8.24 -12.16
N SER A 66 -19.71 7.57 -13.15
CA SER A 66 -20.13 6.24 -13.60
C SER A 66 -18.90 5.37 -13.61
N LEU A 67 -18.59 4.85 -12.42
CA LEU A 67 -17.49 3.92 -12.21
C LEU A 67 -17.83 2.60 -12.92
N ASN A 68 -17.05 2.25 -13.94
CA ASN A 68 -17.09 0.89 -14.45
C ASN A 68 -16.54 -0.08 -13.37
N TRP A 69 -16.95 -1.34 -13.37
CA TRP A 69 -16.51 -2.37 -12.40
C TRP A 69 -14.98 -2.40 -12.21
N ARG A 70 -14.21 -2.18 -13.29
CA ARG A 70 -12.74 -2.11 -13.25
C ARG A 70 -12.19 -0.93 -12.44
N ALA A 71 -12.90 0.19 -12.41
CA ALA A 71 -12.53 1.34 -11.60
C ALA A 71 -12.78 1.06 -10.12
N VAL A 72 -13.88 0.36 -9.80
CA VAL A 72 -14.18 -0.12 -8.45
C VAL A 72 -13.12 -1.12 -7.98
N ASP A 73 -12.75 -2.09 -8.83
CA ASP A 73 -11.68 -3.05 -8.54
C ASP A 73 -10.34 -2.35 -8.29
N LEU A 74 -10.01 -1.30 -9.05
CA LEU A 74 -8.78 -0.53 -8.84
C LEU A 74 -8.76 0.15 -7.47
N PHE A 75 -9.87 0.78 -7.06
CA PHE A 75 -10.02 1.37 -5.72
C PHE A 75 -9.90 0.33 -4.62
N PHE A 76 -10.54 -0.83 -4.79
CA PHE A 76 -10.47 -1.90 -3.80
C PHE A 76 -9.07 -2.47 -3.68
N VAL A 77 -8.40 -2.76 -4.79
CA VAL A 77 -7.04 -3.33 -4.78
C VAL A 77 -6.05 -2.33 -4.19
N ALA A 78 -6.10 -1.07 -4.62
CA ALA A 78 -5.22 -0.03 -4.08
C ALA A 78 -5.47 0.22 -2.59
N GLY A 79 -6.74 0.29 -2.17
CA GLY A 79 -7.12 0.52 -0.77
C GLY A 79 -6.81 -0.65 0.15
N MET A 80 -7.11 -1.89 -0.25
CA MET A 80 -6.83 -3.08 0.55
C MET A 80 -5.32 -3.33 0.68
N SER A 81 -4.56 -3.14 -0.40
CA SER A 81 -3.10 -3.32 -0.34
C SER A 81 -2.42 -2.25 0.49
N SER A 82 -2.86 -0.98 0.39
CA SER A 82 -2.30 0.09 1.20
C SER A 82 -2.66 -0.08 2.68
N THR A 83 -3.91 -0.42 3.01
CA THR A 83 -4.31 -0.69 4.41
C THR A 83 -3.53 -1.84 5.03
N LEU A 84 -3.40 -2.98 4.33
CA LEU A 84 -2.64 -4.14 4.80
C LEU A 84 -1.17 -3.80 5.06
N LEU A 85 -0.52 -3.11 4.13
CA LEU A 85 0.89 -2.74 4.29
C LEU A 85 1.09 -1.71 5.40
N THR A 86 0.18 -0.75 5.51
CA THR A 86 0.22 0.26 6.58
C THR A 86 0.04 -0.39 7.95
N LEU A 87 -0.91 -1.32 8.10
CA LEU A 87 -1.12 -2.09 9.33
C LEU A 87 0.11 -2.89 9.71
N LEU A 88 0.71 -3.60 8.76
CA LEU A 88 1.91 -4.39 8.98
C LEU A 88 3.07 -3.51 9.45
N LEU A 89 3.27 -2.36 8.82
CA LEU A 89 4.32 -1.41 9.19
C LEU A 89 4.09 -0.81 10.58
N VAL A 90 2.84 -0.45 10.91
CA VAL A 90 2.47 0.04 12.25
C VAL A 90 2.75 -1.02 13.31
N ILE A 91 2.36 -2.28 13.07
CA ILE A 91 2.61 -3.40 13.99
C ILE A 91 4.11 -3.60 14.18
N VAL A 92 4.90 -3.64 13.10
CA VAL A 92 6.36 -3.80 13.17
C VAL A 92 7.00 -2.67 13.98
N VAL A 93 6.68 -1.42 13.70
CA VAL A 93 7.23 -0.26 14.42
C VAL A 93 6.82 -0.28 15.90
N TRP A 94 5.57 -0.63 16.20
CA TRP A 94 5.09 -0.74 17.57
C TRP A 94 5.81 -1.87 18.34
N SER A 95 5.99 -3.04 17.71
CA SER A 95 6.69 -4.17 18.32
C SER A 95 8.17 -3.85 18.60
N ILE A 96 8.84 -3.14 17.68
CA ILE A 96 10.23 -2.70 17.88
C ILE A 96 10.33 -1.72 19.06
N ARG A 97 9.41 -0.75 19.17
CA ARG A 97 9.41 0.23 20.26
C ARG A 97 9.17 -0.40 21.62
N ASN A 98 8.29 -1.39 21.69
CA ASN A 98 7.96 -2.08 22.93
C ASN A 98 8.85 -3.29 23.22
N LYS A 99 9.91 -3.53 22.42
CA LYS A 99 10.85 -4.65 22.59
C LYS A 99 10.14 -6.01 22.72
N VAL A 100 9.14 -6.24 21.88
CA VAL A 100 8.36 -7.49 21.87
C VAL A 100 9.13 -8.64 21.19
N PHE A 101 10.23 -8.31 20.49
CA PHE A 101 11.15 -9.23 19.85
C PHE A 101 12.53 -9.19 20.50
#